data_AF-A0A3P5ZZP7-F1
#
_entry.id   AF-A0A3P5ZZP7-F1
#
_cell.length_a   1.000
_cell.length_b   1.000
_cell.length_c   1.000
_cell.angle_alpha   90.00
_cell.angle_beta   90.00
_cell.angle_gamma   90.00
#
_symmetry.space_group_name_H-M   'P 1'
#
loop_
_entity.id
_entity.type
_entity.pdbx_description
1 polymer ?
#
loop_
_entity_poly.entity_id
_entity_poly.type
_entity_poly.pdbx_seq_one_letter_code
_entity_poly.pdbx_strand_id
1 'polypeptide(L)'
;MRSVIRRRVTTMISAFLFQPPLSSISPKHHQYSLLLPLTTQRFLTASHSFRLRTFSTKSIPNMQDSASVSYLSQREAAEIDETLMGPLGFSVDQLMELAGLSVATSVAEVYKPSEYSRVLAICGPGNNGGDGLVAARHLHHFGYKPSICYPKRTSKPLYTGLVTQLESLSVPFVSVDDLPEDLSKDFDVIIDAIFGFSFHGAPRPPFDDIIRRLQTLQKRPVIVSVDIPSGWHVEEGDHEGGGIKPDMLVSLTAPKLCAKSFCGPHHFLGGRFVPPSVAEKYKLELPSFPGTSMCVRIGKPPKVDISAMRVNYVSPELLEDQVESDPVLQFRKWFDEAVAAGLRETNAMALSTTSKDRKPSSRMVLLKGFDENGFVWFTNYESKKGSDLSENPFAALLFYWEDMNRQVRIEGPVERISEEESENYYHSRPRGSQIGAIVSKQSSVVPGRHVLYDEYEELTKKYSDGSVIPKPKNWGGFRLKPNLFEFWQGQPSRLHDRLQYSLQEGNPAWIIRRLAP
;
A
#
# COMPACT_ATOMS: atom_id res chain seq x y z
N MET A 1 -53.34 -17.74 25.75
CA MET A 1 -53.84 -16.73 26.73
C MET A 1 -52.61 -16.05 27.34
N ARG A 2 -52.50 -14.71 27.32
CA ARG A 2 -52.83 -13.79 28.44
C ARG A 2 -52.15 -14.22 29.77
N SER A 3 -51.07 -13.60 30.25
CA SER A 3 -50.91 -12.23 30.86
C SER A 3 -51.54 -12.14 32.28
N VAL A 4 -51.01 -11.47 33.31
CA VAL A 4 -50.26 -10.17 33.43
C VAL A 4 -49.33 -10.16 34.69
N ILE A 5 -48.45 -9.13 34.79
CA ILE A 5 -47.81 -8.44 35.96
C ILE A 5 -46.26 -8.50 35.89
N ARG A 6 -45.45 -7.42 35.75
CA ARG A 6 -45.61 -5.97 35.45
C ARG A 6 -45.80 -4.94 36.61
N ARG A 7 -44.87 -3.95 36.68
CA ARG A 7 -44.79 -2.70 37.53
C ARG A 7 -44.24 -2.91 38.97
N ARG A 8 -43.52 -1.99 39.63
CA ARG A 8 -43.07 -0.56 39.43
C ARG A 8 -41.51 -0.49 39.47
N VAL A 9 -40.75 0.62 39.33
CA VAL A 9 -40.90 2.09 39.54
C VAL A 9 -40.35 2.90 38.32
N THR A 10 -40.49 4.23 38.31
CA THR A 10 -40.06 5.15 37.22
C THR A 10 -39.64 6.51 37.81
N THR A 11 -39.04 7.40 37.00
CA THR A 11 -38.47 8.74 37.35
C THR A 11 -37.17 8.66 38.18
N MET A 12 -36.17 9.53 38.02
CA MET A 12 -35.97 10.70 37.13
C MET A 12 -34.87 10.41 36.07
N ILE A 13 -34.43 11.29 35.15
CA ILE A 13 -34.70 12.72 34.87
C ILE A 13 -34.66 12.97 33.34
N SER A 14 -34.93 14.20 32.87
CA SER A 14 -34.69 14.61 31.47
C SER A 14 -34.50 16.12 31.32
N ALA A 15 -33.36 16.57 30.77
CA ALA A 15 -33.15 17.90 30.20
C ALA A 15 -31.78 18.00 29.49
N PHE A 16 -31.78 18.19 28.17
CA PHE A 16 -31.08 19.28 27.46
C PHE A 16 -31.48 19.24 25.97
N LEU A 17 -31.68 20.42 25.36
CA LEU A 17 -32.28 20.56 24.03
C LEU A 17 -31.35 21.27 23.03
N PHE A 18 -31.66 21.06 21.75
CA PHE A 18 -31.06 21.70 20.57
C PHE A 18 -30.85 23.22 20.70
N GLN A 19 -29.79 23.73 20.07
CA GLN A 19 -29.72 25.11 19.56
C GLN A 19 -29.09 25.16 18.14
N PRO A 20 -29.44 26.17 17.31
CA PRO A 20 -29.04 26.30 15.90
C PRO A 20 -27.71 27.06 15.69
N PRO A 21 -27.16 27.13 14.46
CA PRO A 21 -25.81 27.68 14.21
C PRO A 21 -25.73 29.21 14.27
N LEU A 22 -24.56 29.72 14.68
CA LEU A 22 -24.22 31.15 14.71
C LEU A 22 -23.62 31.64 13.38
N SER A 23 -23.85 32.92 13.08
CA SER A 23 -23.53 33.56 11.80
C SER A 23 -22.27 34.42 11.83
N SER A 24 -21.58 34.46 10.68
CA SER A 24 -20.78 35.57 10.15
C SER A 24 -20.01 36.49 11.13
N ILE A 25 -18.68 36.35 11.16
CA ILE A 25 -17.76 37.39 11.65
C ILE A 25 -16.87 37.83 10.48
N SER A 26 -16.77 39.15 10.27
CA SER A 26 -15.95 39.74 9.19
C SER A 26 -14.55 40.15 9.68
N PRO A 27 -13.48 39.95 8.90
CA PRO A 27 -12.19 40.59 9.14
C PRO A 27 -12.27 42.08 8.79
N LYS A 28 -11.78 42.95 9.66
CA LYS A 28 -11.65 44.39 9.37
C LYS A 28 -10.44 44.62 8.46
N HIS A 29 -10.62 45.38 7.39
CA HIS A 29 -9.48 45.92 6.64
C HIS A 29 -8.69 46.92 7.48
N HIS A 30 -7.36 46.86 7.37
CA HIS A 30 -6.48 48.01 7.64
C HIS A 30 -5.74 48.35 6.35
N GLN A 31 -5.88 49.59 5.92
CA GLN A 31 -5.10 50.16 4.83
C GLN A 31 -3.80 50.71 5.41
N TYR A 32 -2.68 50.44 4.73
CA TYR A 32 -1.60 51.42 4.66
C TYR A 32 -1.26 51.64 3.19
N SER A 33 -1.28 52.91 2.80
CA SER A 33 -0.97 53.36 1.44
C SER A 33 0.51 53.72 1.35
N LEU A 34 1.14 53.38 0.22
CA LEU A 34 2.33 54.06 -0.27
C LEU A 34 2.23 54.18 -1.80
N LEU A 35 2.62 55.34 -2.32
CA LEU A 35 2.24 55.81 -3.66
C LEU A 35 3.45 55.98 -4.58
N LEU A 36 3.31 55.46 -5.81
CA LEU A 36 3.85 56.04 -7.05
C LEU A 36 5.40 56.04 -7.22
N PRO A 37 5.93 56.34 -8.43
CA PRO A 37 5.25 56.73 -9.67
C PRO A 37 5.45 55.81 -10.89
N LEU A 38 4.60 56.03 -11.89
CA LEU A 38 4.80 55.60 -13.27
C LEU A 38 5.69 56.60 -14.03
N THR A 39 6.57 56.11 -14.90
CA THR A 39 7.20 56.93 -15.95
C THR A 39 7.23 56.17 -17.27
N THR A 40 6.73 56.80 -18.32
CA THR A 40 6.76 56.29 -19.71
C THR A 40 7.81 57.04 -20.51
N GLN A 41 8.62 56.33 -21.32
CA GLN A 41 8.82 56.68 -22.74
C GLN A 41 9.65 55.65 -23.55
N ARG A 42 9.09 55.34 -24.74
CA ARG A 42 9.71 55.09 -26.06
C ARG A 42 10.98 54.22 -26.21
N PHE A 43 10.78 53.13 -26.98
CA PHE A 43 11.60 52.64 -28.10
C PHE A 43 13.08 53.07 -28.20
N LEU A 44 13.97 52.08 -28.10
CA LEU A 44 15.11 51.93 -29.01
C LEU A 44 15.27 50.44 -29.40
N THR A 45 15.76 50.19 -30.61
CA THR A 45 15.95 48.83 -31.16
C THR A 45 17.31 48.27 -30.80
N ALA A 46 17.36 47.05 -30.23
CA ALA A 46 18.59 46.29 -30.05
C ALA A 46 18.35 44.81 -30.36
N SER A 47 19.03 44.29 -31.39
CA SER A 47 19.09 42.86 -31.68
C SER A 47 20.06 42.18 -30.71
N HIS A 48 19.58 41.19 -29.95
CA HIS A 48 20.40 40.36 -29.07
C HIS A 48 20.03 38.88 -29.19
N SER A 49 21.04 38.04 -29.30
CA SER A 49 20.90 36.60 -29.48
C SER A 49 20.52 35.92 -28.17
N PHE A 50 19.36 35.26 -28.14
CA PHE A 50 18.93 34.49 -26.98
C PHE A 50 19.77 33.23 -26.81
N ARG A 51 20.72 33.25 -25.86
CA ARG A 51 21.29 32.01 -25.31
C ARG A 51 20.18 31.23 -24.60
N LEU A 52 20.00 29.98 -25.00
CA LEU A 52 19.10 29.03 -24.33
C LEU A 52 19.50 28.90 -22.85
N ARG A 53 18.67 29.41 -21.93
CA ARG A 53 18.74 29.04 -20.52
C ARG A 53 18.04 27.69 -20.36
N THR A 54 18.82 26.64 -20.15
CA THR A 54 18.33 25.32 -19.76
C THR A 54 17.73 25.38 -18.35
N PHE A 55 16.42 25.60 -18.28
CA PHE A 55 15.69 25.50 -17.02
C PHE A 55 15.66 24.03 -16.57
N SER A 56 16.44 23.71 -15.53
CA SER A 56 16.42 22.40 -14.90
C SER A 56 15.05 22.17 -14.27
N THR A 57 14.26 21.30 -14.90
CA THR A 57 12.97 20.86 -14.36
C THR A 57 13.25 19.99 -13.14
N LYS A 58 12.87 20.47 -11.95
CA LYS A 58 12.91 19.65 -10.72
C LYS A 58 12.12 18.37 -10.97
N SER A 59 12.80 17.22 -10.87
CA SER A 59 12.18 15.91 -11.00
C SER A 59 11.19 15.65 -9.87
N ILE A 60 10.19 14.82 -10.16
CA ILE A 60 9.35 14.22 -9.13
C ILE A 60 10.25 13.32 -8.28
N PRO A 61 10.20 13.36 -6.93
CA PRO A 61 11.02 12.52 -6.07
C PRO A 61 10.53 11.07 -6.17
N ASN A 62 11.12 10.32 -7.10
CA ASN A 62 10.78 8.93 -7.39
C ASN A 62 11.97 8.04 -7.07
N MET A 63 11.84 7.20 -6.03
CA MET A 63 12.87 6.31 -5.47
C MET A 63 14.20 7.01 -5.12
N GLN A 64 14.43 7.29 -3.82
CA GLN A 64 15.77 7.63 -3.34
C GLN A 64 16.71 6.43 -3.60
N ASP A 65 17.90 6.70 -4.16
CA ASP A 65 18.96 5.70 -4.28
C ASP A 65 19.32 5.11 -2.91
N SER A 66 19.70 3.82 -2.88
CA SER A 66 20.19 3.16 -1.65
C SER A 66 21.65 3.54 -1.33
N ALA A 67 21.98 4.81 -1.52
CA ALA A 67 23.28 5.43 -1.31
C ALA A 67 23.05 6.92 -0.97
N SER A 68 23.36 7.43 0.22
CA SER A 68 24.05 6.83 1.37
C SER A 68 23.22 6.91 2.65
N VAL A 69 23.45 5.95 3.55
CA VAL A 69 22.94 5.96 4.93
C VAL A 69 24.16 5.99 5.86
N SER A 70 24.19 6.88 6.84
CA SER A 70 25.29 6.93 7.81
C SER A 70 25.32 5.71 8.72
N TYR A 71 26.53 5.25 9.09
CA TYR A 71 26.74 4.12 10.01
C TYR A 71 27.54 4.61 11.23
N LEU A 72 27.04 4.34 12.42
CA LEU A 72 27.61 4.76 13.70
C LEU A 72 28.66 3.77 14.22
N SER A 73 29.73 4.30 14.81
CA SER A 73 30.55 3.58 15.79
C SER A 73 29.73 3.24 17.05
N GLN A 74 30.22 2.28 17.85
CA GLN A 74 29.64 1.96 19.16
C GLN A 74 29.62 3.20 20.07
N ARG A 75 30.66 4.04 19.96
CA ARG A 75 30.78 5.30 20.70
C ARG A 75 29.72 6.32 20.28
N GLU A 76 29.58 6.60 18.98
CA GLU A 76 28.60 7.61 18.51
C GLU A 76 27.17 7.20 18.84
N ALA A 77 26.85 5.90 18.79
CA ALA A 77 25.56 5.38 19.24
C ALA A 77 25.30 5.68 20.73
N ALA A 78 26.30 5.47 21.60
CA ALA A 78 26.18 5.80 23.02
C ALA A 78 26.02 7.30 23.26
N GLU A 79 26.82 8.16 22.61
CA GLU A 79 26.70 9.62 22.77
C GLU A 79 25.37 10.17 22.24
N ILE A 80 24.78 9.55 21.20
CA ILE A 80 23.44 9.91 20.69
C ILE A 80 22.36 9.52 21.71
N ASP A 81 22.39 8.29 22.24
CA ASP A 81 21.45 7.84 23.26
C ASP A 81 21.50 8.71 24.53
N GLU A 82 22.71 9.06 25.00
CA GLU A 82 22.91 10.02 26.10
C GLU A 82 22.37 11.42 25.76
N THR A 83 22.55 11.88 24.52
CA THR A 83 22.02 13.17 24.05
C THR A 83 20.49 13.18 24.03
N LEU A 84 19.86 12.08 23.59
CA LEU A 84 18.40 11.93 23.55
C LEU A 84 17.79 11.86 24.95
N MET A 85 18.31 10.99 25.81
CA MET A 85 17.75 10.73 27.14
C MET A 85 18.12 11.78 28.20
N GLY A 86 19.21 12.52 27.99
CA GLY A 86 19.62 13.62 28.86
C GLY A 86 19.12 14.98 28.35
N PRO A 87 19.95 15.77 27.64
CA PRO A 87 19.62 17.15 27.24
C PRO A 87 18.32 17.36 26.45
N LEU A 88 17.84 16.34 25.72
CA LEU A 88 16.63 16.43 24.91
C LEU A 88 15.37 15.86 25.58
N GLY A 89 15.51 15.28 26.78
CA GLY A 89 14.38 14.94 27.66
C GLY A 89 13.50 13.77 27.21
N PHE A 90 13.93 12.95 26.27
CA PHE A 90 13.21 11.71 25.94
C PHE A 90 13.33 10.70 27.07
N SER A 91 12.23 10.06 27.47
CA SER A 91 12.28 8.99 28.46
C SER A 91 12.68 7.64 27.82
N VAL A 92 13.26 6.73 28.61
CA VAL A 92 13.68 5.39 28.14
C VAL A 92 12.48 4.63 27.58
N ASP A 93 11.33 4.72 28.24
CA ASP A 93 10.05 4.13 27.83
C ASP A 93 9.51 4.71 26.51
N GLN A 94 9.65 6.01 26.27
CA GLN A 94 9.25 6.62 24.98
C GLN A 94 10.10 6.10 23.81
N LEU A 95 11.42 6.04 23.97
CA LEU A 95 12.31 5.56 22.91
C LEU A 95 12.11 4.05 22.66
N MET A 96 11.99 3.26 23.74
CA MET A 96 11.77 1.81 23.71
C MET A 96 10.41 1.43 23.10
N GLU A 97 9.34 2.19 23.40
CA GLU A 97 8.02 1.98 22.81
C GLU A 97 8.05 2.19 21.29
N LEU A 98 8.72 3.25 20.83
CA LEU A 98 8.86 3.57 19.40
C LEU A 98 9.83 2.60 18.69
N ALA A 99 10.87 2.14 19.37
CA ALA A 99 11.83 1.15 18.87
C ALA A 99 11.16 -0.21 18.64
N GLY A 100 10.54 -0.80 19.67
CA GLY A 100 9.84 -2.08 19.55
C GLY A 100 8.65 -2.03 18.57
N LEU A 101 7.93 -0.90 18.50
CA LEU A 101 6.94 -0.66 17.44
C LEU A 101 7.58 -0.67 16.05
N SER A 102 8.76 -0.07 15.87
CA SER A 102 9.49 -0.10 14.60
C SER A 102 9.91 -1.51 14.19
N VAL A 103 10.33 -2.35 15.15
CA VAL A 103 10.64 -3.77 14.95
C VAL A 103 9.40 -4.54 14.51
N ALA A 104 8.31 -4.45 15.27
CA ALA A 104 7.05 -5.12 14.94
C ALA A 104 6.50 -4.69 13.56
N THR A 105 6.61 -3.41 13.21
CA THR A 105 6.20 -2.88 11.90
C THR A 105 7.09 -3.43 10.78
N SER A 106 8.40 -3.53 10.98
CA SER A 106 9.34 -4.10 10.00
C SER A 106 9.04 -5.56 9.70
N VAL A 107 8.75 -6.36 10.75
CA VAL A 107 8.27 -7.75 10.62
C VAL A 107 6.96 -7.81 9.84
N ALA A 108 5.97 -6.98 10.20
CA ALA A 108 4.66 -6.95 9.54
C ALA A 108 4.69 -6.46 8.08
N GLU A 109 5.67 -5.64 7.69
CA GLU A 109 5.87 -5.28 6.27
C GLU A 109 6.20 -6.53 5.42
N VAL A 110 6.95 -7.49 5.95
CA VAL A 110 7.45 -8.67 5.23
C VAL A 110 6.66 -9.95 5.54
N TYR A 111 6.72 -10.43 6.77
CA TYR A 111 6.38 -11.80 7.16
C TYR A 111 4.93 -11.90 7.61
N LYS A 112 3.97 -12.03 6.67
CA LYS A 112 2.54 -11.88 6.98
C LYS A 112 2.03 -12.89 8.03
N PRO A 113 1.11 -12.50 8.94
CA PRO A 113 0.58 -13.40 9.98
C PRO A 113 -0.07 -14.68 9.45
N SER A 114 -0.54 -14.68 8.19
CA SER A 114 -1.09 -15.84 7.48
C SER A 114 -0.08 -16.96 7.20
N GLU A 115 1.23 -16.65 7.19
CA GLU A 115 2.31 -17.58 6.82
C GLU A 115 3.39 -17.72 7.90
N TYR A 116 3.53 -16.68 8.75
CA TYR A 116 4.59 -16.54 9.75
C TYR A 116 4.00 -16.26 11.14
N SER A 117 2.94 -16.98 11.49
CA SER A 117 2.09 -16.64 12.65
C SER A 117 2.78 -16.78 14.01
N ARG A 118 3.72 -17.71 14.17
CA ARG A 118 4.30 -18.10 15.47
C ARG A 118 5.66 -17.42 15.66
N VAL A 119 5.79 -16.65 16.73
CA VAL A 119 6.97 -15.81 16.97
C VAL A 119 7.59 -16.16 18.32
N LEU A 120 8.91 -16.40 18.37
CA LEU A 120 9.65 -16.44 19.63
C LEU A 120 10.47 -15.16 19.78
N ALA A 121 10.15 -14.33 20.77
CA ALA A 121 10.99 -13.20 21.15
C ALA A 121 11.98 -13.60 22.25
N ILE A 122 13.28 -13.50 21.97
CA ILE A 122 14.36 -13.87 22.89
C ILE A 122 14.97 -12.59 23.45
N CYS A 123 14.58 -12.24 24.68
CA CYS A 123 14.87 -10.95 25.30
C CYS A 123 16.09 -11.04 26.24
N GLY A 124 17.06 -10.16 26.05
CA GLY A 124 18.19 -9.97 26.95
C GLY A 124 17.88 -9.09 28.17
N PRO A 125 18.85 -8.90 29.09
CA PRO A 125 18.63 -8.16 30.33
C PRO A 125 18.63 -6.62 30.18
N GLY A 126 19.15 -6.10 29.05
CA GLY A 126 19.27 -4.66 28.78
C GLY A 126 18.19 -4.10 27.85
N ASN A 127 18.39 -2.87 27.37
CA ASN A 127 17.38 -2.13 26.59
C ASN A 127 16.85 -2.91 25.38
N ASN A 128 17.73 -3.58 24.61
CA ASN A 128 17.34 -4.42 23.46
C ASN A 128 16.28 -5.48 23.86
N GLY A 129 16.43 -6.13 25.02
CA GLY A 129 15.41 -7.05 25.52
C GLY A 129 14.08 -6.37 25.83
N GLY A 130 14.10 -5.11 26.29
CA GLY A 130 12.91 -4.28 26.42
C GLY A 130 12.26 -3.93 25.07
N ASP A 131 13.06 -3.58 24.07
CA ASP A 131 12.61 -3.38 22.69
C ASP A 131 11.94 -4.64 22.13
N GLY A 132 12.49 -5.83 22.44
CA GLY A 132 11.92 -7.14 22.13
C GLY A 132 10.58 -7.43 22.81
N LEU A 133 10.43 -7.06 24.10
CA LEU A 133 9.15 -7.17 24.82
C LEU A 133 8.07 -6.27 24.22
N VAL A 134 8.42 -5.01 23.90
CA VAL A 134 7.54 -4.06 23.21
C VAL A 134 7.16 -4.60 21.82
N ALA A 135 8.13 -5.08 21.04
CA ALA A 135 7.90 -5.65 19.72
C ALA A 135 6.93 -6.84 19.79
N ALA A 136 7.11 -7.75 20.75
CA ALA A 136 6.21 -8.87 20.95
C ALA A 136 4.76 -8.44 21.29
N ARG A 137 4.58 -7.38 22.09
CA ARG A 137 3.24 -6.82 22.37
C ARG A 137 2.59 -6.26 21.10
N HIS A 138 3.32 -5.49 20.29
CA HIS A 138 2.77 -4.99 19.02
C HIS A 138 2.49 -6.13 18.03
N LEU A 139 3.33 -7.16 17.96
CA LEU A 139 3.08 -8.34 17.13
C LEU A 139 1.81 -9.10 17.58
N HIS A 140 1.52 -9.22 18.88
CA HIS A 140 0.22 -9.74 19.34
C HIS A 140 -0.95 -8.91 18.76
N HIS A 141 -0.88 -7.58 18.85
CA HIS A 141 -1.92 -6.70 18.29
C HIS A 141 -1.98 -6.72 16.74
N PHE A 142 -0.90 -7.09 16.06
CA PHE A 142 -0.85 -7.27 14.60
C PHE A 142 -1.31 -8.69 14.15
N GLY A 143 -1.80 -9.53 15.08
CA GLY A 143 -2.38 -10.84 14.77
C GLY A 143 -1.39 -12.02 14.81
N TYR A 144 -0.17 -11.81 15.28
CA TYR A 144 0.80 -12.88 15.52
C TYR A 144 0.54 -13.59 16.86
N LYS A 145 1.16 -14.75 17.03
CA LYS A 145 1.18 -15.56 18.26
C LYS A 145 2.61 -15.53 18.85
N PRO A 146 2.99 -14.46 19.56
CA PRO A 146 4.28 -14.40 20.22
C PRO A 146 4.36 -15.36 21.42
N SER A 147 5.59 -15.76 21.73
CA SER A 147 6.04 -16.40 22.97
C SER A 147 7.35 -15.73 23.38
N ILE A 148 7.62 -15.61 24.68
CA ILE A 148 8.77 -14.86 25.20
C ILE A 148 9.75 -15.78 25.93
N CYS A 149 10.99 -15.86 25.45
CA CYS A 149 12.10 -16.34 26.27
C CYS A 149 12.81 -15.13 26.89
N TYR A 150 12.66 -14.92 28.21
CA TYR A 150 13.33 -13.81 28.93
C TYR A 150 14.11 -14.36 30.15
N PRO A 151 15.32 -14.92 29.95
CA PRO A 151 16.01 -15.73 30.96
C PRO A 151 16.56 -14.95 32.16
N LYS A 152 16.83 -13.65 31.99
CA LYS A 152 17.34 -12.78 33.06
C LYS A 152 16.50 -11.51 33.11
N ARG A 153 15.32 -11.62 33.74
CA ARG A 153 14.38 -10.50 33.95
C ARG A 153 15.05 -9.39 34.77
N THR A 154 15.03 -8.15 34.25
CA THR A 154 15.57 -6.97 34.96
C THR A 154 14.54 -6.41 35.93
N SER A 155 14.92 -6.19 37.19
CA SER A 155 14.04 -5.79 38.30
C SER A 155 13.65 -4.30 38.34
N LYS A 156 13.93 -3.54 37.27
CA LYS A 156 13.53 -2.12 37.17
C LYS A 156 12.05 -2.01 36.79
N PRO A 157 11.27 -1.06 37.36
CA PRO A 157 9.82 -0.96 37.14
C PRO A 157 9.36 -0.96 35.67
N LEU A 158 10.14 -0.35 34.76
CA LEU A 158 9.89 -0.38 33.31
C LEU A 158 9.77 -1.82 32.77
N TYR A 159 10.74 -2.67 33.06
CA TYR A 159 10.81 -4.04 32.55
C TYR A 159 9.74 -4.93 33.20
N THR A 160 9.47 -4.73 34.49
CA THR A 160 8.33 -5.36 35.18
C THR A 160 7.01 -4.95 34.52
N GLY A 161 6.83 -3.68 34.17
CA GLY A 161 5.65 -3.18 33.48
C GLY A 161 5.45 -3.80 32.09
N LEU A 162 6.50 -3.91 31.29
CA LEU A 162 6.47 -4.58 29.98
C LEU A 162 6.10 -6.06 30.09
N VAL A 163 6.63 -6.74 31.11
CA VAL A 163 6.27 -8.12 31.43
C VAL A 163 4.78 -8.23 31.81
N THR A 164 4.29 -7.39 32.73
CA THR A 164 2.86 -7.37 33.12
C THR A 164 1.93 -7.06 31.95
N GLN A 165 2.33 -6.21 31.00
CA GLN A 165 1.55 -5.94 29.78
C GLN A 165 1.40 -7.20 28.92
N LEU A 166 2.49 -7.95 28.69
CA LEU A 166 2.47 -9.20 27.91
C LEU A 166 1.69 -10.31 28.63
N GLU A 167 1.87 -10.44 29.95
CA GLU A 167 1.12 -11.38 30.79
C GLU A 167 -0.39 -11.04 30.80
N SER A 168 -0.77 -9.75 30.74
CA SER A 168 -2.19 -9.33 30.62
C SER A 168 -2.84 -9.63 29.26
N LEU A 169 -2.02 -9.83 28.22
CA LEU A 169 -2.44 -10.26 26.89
C LEU A 169 -2.39 -11.81 26.74
N SER A 170 -2.15 -12.53 27.84
CA SER A 170 -1.94 -13.98 27.87
C SER A 170 -0.81 -14.47 26.96
N VAL A 171 0.21 -13.62 26.71
CA VAL A 171 1.39 -14.03 25.93
C VAL A 171 2.26 -14.94 26.80
N PRO A 172 2.56 -16.19 26.36
CA PRO A 172 3.29 -17.14 27.18
C PRO A 172 4.77 -16.76 27.32
N PHE A 173 5.29 -16.91 28.53
CA PHE A 173 6.73 -16.87 28.81
C PHE A 173 7.25 -18.31 28.95
N VAL A 174 8.33 -18.62 28.24
CA VAL A 174 8.96 -19.94 28.14
C VAL A 174 10.35 -19.87 28.78
N SER A 175 10.76 -20.89 29.55
CA SER A 175 12.13 -20.94 30.07
C SER A 175 13.14 -21.34 28.98
N VAL A 176 14.45 -21.30 29.27
CA VAL A 176 15.46 -21.78 28.31
C VAL A 176 15.39 -23.30 28.17
N ASP A 177 15.08 -23.99 29.27
CA ASP A 177 15.03 -25.44 29.37
C ASP A 177 13.77 -26.02 28.67
N ASP A 178 12.69 -25.22 28.59
CA ASP A 178 11.45 -25.57 27.86
C ASP A 178 11.53 -25.28 26.35
N LEU A 179 12.58 -24.62 25.84
CA LEU A 179 12.69 -24.34 24.40
C LEU A 179 13.05 -25.61 23.60
N PRO A 180 12.26 -26.01 22.59
CA PRO A 180 12.52 -27.22 21.81
C PRO A 180 13.86 -27.11 21.06
N GLU A 181 14.64 -28.19 21.05
CA GLU A 181 15.97 -28.25 20.41
C GLU A 181 15.93 -27.71 18.98
N ASP A 182 14.94 -28.17 18.21
CA ASP A 182 14.60 -27.72 16.86
C ASP A 182 13.47 -26.69 16.90
N LEU A 183 13.86 -25.41 16.91
CA LEU A 183 12.93 -24.27 16.93
C LEU A 183 12.04 -24.16 15.68
N SER A 184 12.36 -24.86 14.58
CA SER A 184 11.61 -24.76 13.31
C SER A 184 10.26 -25.47 13.32
N LYS A 185 10.07 -26.39 14.28
CA LYS A 185 8.79 -27.09 14.49
C LYS A 185 7.73 -26.16 15.06
N ASP A 186 8.09 -25.31 16.00
CA ASP A 186 7.15 -24.55 16.84
C ASP A 186 7.07 -23.06 16.50
N PHE A 187 8.10 -22.49 15.87
CA PHE A 187 8.16 -21.07 15.51
C PHE A 187 8.37 -20.86 14.01
N ASP A 188 7.84 -19.75 13.51
CA ASP A 188 8.02 -19.30 12.13
C ASP A 188 9.02 -18.14 12.05
N VAL A 189 9.09 -17.32 13.11
CA VAL A 189 9.96 -16.14 13.28
C VAL A 189 10.64 -16.17 14.64
N ILE A 190 11.93 -15.82 14.70
CA ILE A 190 12.65 -15.49 15.93
C ILE A 190 12.92 -13.98 15.95
N ILE A 191 12.56 -13.29 17.04
CA ILE A 191 13.08 -11.95 17.33
C ILE A 191 14.30 -12.12 18.24
N ASP A 192 15.48 -11.89 17.67
CA ASP A 192 16.74 -11.79 18.40
C ASP A 192 16.83 -10.39 19.02
N ALA A 193 16.57 -10.32 20.33
CA ALA A 193 16.59 -9.11 21.13
C ALA A 193 17.52 -9.27 22.36
N ILE A 194 18.62 -10.02 22.20
CA ILE A 194 19.48 -10.42 23.32
C ILE A 194 20.50 -9.32 23.68
N PHE A 195 21.29 -8.84 22.71
CA PHE A 195 22.36 -7.88 22.94
C PHE A 195 22.33 -6.75 21.90
N GLY A 196 22.11 -5.51 22.36
CA GLY A 196 22.20 -4.31 21.53
C GLY A 196 23.60 -3.71 21.50
N PHE A 197 23.76 -2.56 20.82
CA PHE A 197 25.05 -1.90 20.60
C PHE A 197 25.88 -1.61 21.87
N SER A 198 25.27 -1.54 23.06
CA SER A 198 25.95 -1.28 24.34
C SER A 198 26.52 -2.53 25.04
N PHE A 199 26.47 -3.70 24.39
CA PHE A 199 27.08 -4.92 24.90
C PHE A 199 28.60 -4.96 24.67
N HIS A 200 29.33 -5.58 25.60
CA HIS A 200 30.79 -5.76 25.55
C HIS A 200 31.20 -7.14 26.07
N GLY A 201 32.24 -7.72 25.45
CA GLY A 201 32.78 -9.04 25.81
C GLY A 201 32.01 -10.21 25.21
N ALA A 202 32.33 -11.43 25.65
CA ALA A 202 31.67 -12.64 25.16
C ALA A 202 30.29 -12.87 25.81
N PRO A 203 29.32 -13.46 25.08
CA PRO A 203 28.11 -14.02 25.67
C PRO A 203 28.40 -15.00 26.83
N ARG A 204 27.47 -15.09 27.79
CA ARG A 204 27.60 -15.94 28.99
C ARG A 204 26.28 -16.64 29.32
N PRO A 205 26.31 -17.80 30.01
CA PRO A 205 25.11 -18.60 30.30
C PRO A 205 23.93 -17.81 30.87
N PRO A 206 22.71 -18.02 30.35
CA PRO A 206 22.32 -19.00 29.32
C PRO A 206 22.44 -18.47 27.86
N PHE A 207 22.89 -17.24 27.64
CA PHE A 207 22.77 -16.58 26.34
C PHE A 207 23.76 -17.08 25.27
N ASP A 208 24.92 -17.62 25.68
CA ASP A 208 25.86 -18.25 24.76
C ASP A 208 25.26 -19.50 24.11
N ASP A 209 24.46 -20.29 24.85
CA ASP A 209 23.81 -21.48 24.29
C ASP A 209 22.68 -21.14 23.33
N ILE A 210 21.87 -20.15 23.70
CA ILE A 210 20.80 -19.66 22.83
C ILE A 210 21.38 -19.11 21.52
N ILE A 211 22.47 -18.34 21.58
CA ILE A 211 23.17 -17.84 20.38
C ILE A 211 23.74 -19.00 19.55
N ARG A 212 24.35 -20.03 20.17
CA ARG A 212 24.77 -21.25 19.45
C ARG A 212 23.61 -21.92 18.71
N ARG A 213 22.46 -22.08 19.35
CA ARG A 213 21.26 -22.67 18.72
C ARG A 213 20.83 -21.84 17.51
N LEU A 214 20.79 -20.51 17.62
CA LEU A 214 20.49 -19.60 16.51
C LEU A 214 21.52 -19.67 15.37
N GLN A 215 22.82 -19.87 15.66
CA GLN A 215 23.86 -20.05 14.64
C GLN A 215 23.65 -21.33 13.80
N THR A 216 23.04 -22.36 14.37
CA THR A 216 22.78 -23.66 13.70
C THR A 216 21.48 -23.72 12.90
N LEU A 217 20.63 -22.69 12.96
CA LEU A 217 19.36 -22.67 12.23
C LEU A 217 19.57 -22.63 10.72
N GLN A 218 18.67 -23.31 10.00
CA GLN A 218 18.62 -23.32 8.54
C GLN A 218 17.54 -22.35 8.05
N LYS A 219 16.93 -22.62 6.89
CA LYS A 219 16.02 -21.72 6.15
C LYS A 219 14.72 -21.31 6.89
N ARG A 220 14.40 -21.95 8.02
CA ARG A 220 13.34 -21.55 8.98
C ARG A 220 13.75 -22.00 10.39
N PRO A 221 13.26 -21.33 11.46
CA PRO A 221 12.48 -20.09 11.46
C PRO A 221 13.32 -18.90 10.95
N VAL A 222 12.70 -17.85 10.45
CA VAL A 222 13.43 -16.65 10.00
C VAL A 222 13.92 -15.83 11.20
N ILE A 223 15.14 -15.32 11.15
CA ILE A 223 15.75 -14.59 12.28
C ILE A 223 15.68 -13.08 12.02
N VAL A 224 15.11 -12.35 12.98
CA VAL A 224 14.98 -10.89 13.00
C VAL A 224 15.81 -10.32 14.14
N SER A 225 17.00 -9.79 13.83
CA SER A 225 17.85 -9.14 14.84
C SER A 225 17.46 -7.68 15.07
N VAL A 226 17.28 -7.33 16.35
CA VAL A 226 16.95 -5.98 16.80
C VAL A 226 18.24 -5.20 17.06
N ASP A 227 18.33 -4.05 16.39
CA ASP A 227 19.45 -3.11 16.36
C ASP A 227 20.76 -3.64 15.73
N ILE A 228 21.33 -4.70 16.32
CA ILE A 228 22.50 -5.45 15.84
C ILE A 228 22.25 -6.96 16.01
N PRO A 229 22.94 -7.84 15.27
CA PRO A 229 22.83 -9.28 15.51
C PRO A 229 23.58 -9.69 16.79
N SER A 230 22.90 -10.39 17.71
CA SER A 230 23.49 -10.75 19.00
C SER A 230 24.73 -11.64 18.86
N GLY A 231 25.83 -11.20 19.48
CA GLY A 231 27.13 -11.88 19.42
C GLY A 231 28.07 -11.40 18.30
N TRP A 232 27.62 -10.52 17.40
CA TRP A 232 28.53 -9.82 16.47
C TRP A 232 29.31 -8.72 17.21
N HIS A 233 30.51 -8.38 16.72
CA HIS A 233 31.20 -7.16 17.15
C HIS A 233 30.47 -5.92 16.59
N VAL A 234 30.28 -4.88 17.41
CA VAL A 234 29.40 -3.73 17.09
C VAL A 234 29.91 -2.90 15.89
N GLU A 235 31.19 -2.99 15.56
CA GLU A 235 31.78 -2.26 14.43
C GLU A 235 32.29 -3.17 13.30
N GLU A 236 32.84 -4.34 13.63
CA GLU A 236 33.42 -5.26 12.64
C GLU A 236 32.39 -6.29 12.12
N GLY A 237 31.32 -6.51 12.88
CA GLY A 237 30.30 -7.52 12.61
C GLY A 237 30.75 -8.92 12.97
N ASP A 238 30.52 -9.87 12.08
CA ASP A 238 30.89 -11.27 12.23
C ASP A 238 32.25 -11.55 11.57
N HIS A 239 33.32 -11.05 12.20
CA HIS A 239 34.70 -11.17 11.71
C HIS A 239 35.22 -12.62 11.69
N GLU A 240 34.73 -13.46 12.61
CA GLU A 240 35.04 -14.90 12.67
C GLU A 240 34.15 -15.75 11.74
N GLY A 241 33.09 -15.17 11.16
CA GLY A 241 32.20 -15.83 10.20
C GLY A 241 31.24 -16.87 10.79
N GLY A 242 31.31 -17.12 12.10
CA GLY A 242 30.47 -18.08 12.83
C GLY A 242 29.25 -17.47 13.54
N GLY A 243 29.08 -16.15 13.50
CA GLY A 243 27.95 -15.43 14.08
C GLY A 243 26.60 -15.79 13.45
N ILE A 244 25.51 -15.43 14.14
CA ILE A 244 24.14 -15.64 13.65
C ILE A 244 23.93 -14.96 12.28
N LYS A 245 23.06 -15.53 11.45
CA LYS A 245 22.80 -15.06 10.07
C LYS A 245 21.35 -14.56 9.94
N PRO A 246 21.00 -13.37 10.44
CA PRO A 246 19.63 -12.87 10.38
C PRO A 246 19.11 -12.68 8.94
N ASP A 247 17.87 -13.08 8.70
CA ASP A 247 17.13 -12.75 7.48
C ASP A 247 16.75 -11.26 7.46
N MET A 248 16.43 -10.72 8.64
CA MET A 248 16.10 -9.32 8.85
C MET A 248 16.98 -8.68 9.93
N LEU A 249 17.54 -7.51 9.62
CA LEU A 249 18.12 -6.60 10.60
C LEU A 249 17.25 -5.35 10.70
N VAL A 250 16.85 -4.96 11.92
CA VAL A 250 16.13 -3.70 12.18
C VAL A 250 17.04 -2.80 13.00
N SER A 251 17.85 -1.98 12.34
CA SER A 251 18.71 -1.00 13.00
C SER A 251 17.87 0.14 13.59
N LEU A 252 18.14 0.53 14.84
CA LEU A 252 17.43 1.61 15.53
C LEU A 252 18.26 2.89 15.53
N THR A 253 17.60 4.06 15.42
CA THR A 253 18.20 5.41 15.38
C THR A 253 19.03 5.66 14.12
N ALA A 254 20.11 4.89 13.93
CA ALA A 254 20.86 4.73 12.69
C ALA A 254 21.61 3.37 12.72
N PRO A 255 21.97 2.79 11.55
CA PRO A 255 22.78 1.57 11.50
C PRO A 255 24.09 1.68 12.30
N LYS A 256 24.46 0.62 13.01
CA LYS A 256 25.81 0.46 13.58
C LYS A 256 26.77 -0.07 12.51
N LEU A 257 28.07 0.22 12.64
CA LEU A 257 29.09 -0.16 11.66
C LEU A 257 29.07 -1.65 11.27
N CYS A 258 28.76 -2.55 12.22
CA CYS A 258 28.57 -3.98 11.97
C CYS A 258 27.54 -4.32 10.88
N ALA A 259 26.53 -3.46 10.66
CA ALA A 259 25.49 -3.66 9.65
C ALA A 259 26.05 -3.59 8.21
N LYS A 260 27.28 -3.10 7.99
CA LYS A 260 27.98 -3.22 6.70
C LYS A 260 28.29 -4.68 6.33
N SER A 261 28.40 -5.56 7.32
CA SER A 261 28.61 -7.00 7.16
C SER A 261 27.29 -7.78 7.05
N PHE A 262 26.13 -7.12 7.11
CA PHE A 262 24.81 -7.77 6.98
C PHE A 262 24.53 -8.21 5.53
N CYS A 263 24.20 -9.49 5.37
CA CYS A 263 23.95 -10.13 4.07
C CYS A 263 22.53 -10.69 3.90
N GLY A 264 21.63 -10.51 4.88
CA GLY A 264 20.25 -11.00 4.79
C GLY A 264 19.40 -10.22 3.78
N PRO A 265 18.25 -10.77 3.34
CA PRO A 265 17.39 -10.14 2.35
C PRO A 265 16.72 -8.84 2.80
N HIS A 266 16.67 -8.52 4.10
CA HIS A 266 15.91 -7.38 4.62
C HIS A 266 16.69 -6.56 5.65
N HIS A 267 17.06 -5.32 5.33
CA HIS A 267 17.60 -4.36 6.30
C HIS A 267 16.69 -3.14 6.40
N PHE A 268 16.26 -2.84 7.62
CA PHE A 268 15.36 -1.75 7.97
C PHE A 268 16.05 -0.76 8.91
N LEU A 269 15.64 0.50 8.80
CA LEU A 269 15.83 1.54 9.80
C LEU A 269 14.51 1.75 10.56
N GLY A 270 14.58 1.65 11.88
CA GLY A 270 13.53 1.99 12.84
C GLY A 270 13.95 3.13 13.77
N GLY A 271 13.11 3.49 14.74
CA GLY A 271 13.39 4.58 15.67
C GLY A 271 13.17 5.96 15.04
N ARG A 272 11.98 6.19 14.47
CA ARG A 272 11.57 7.45 13.83
C ARG A 272 11.34 8.60 14.85
N PHE A 273 12.38 8.94 15.61
CA PHE A 273 12.38 10.00 16.63
C PHE A 273 13.58 10.93 16.56
N VAL A 274 14.60 10.64 15.72
CA VAL A 274 15.86 11.40 15.63
C VAL A 274 15.61 12.89 15.32
N PRO A 275 15.94 13.82 16.24
CA PRO A 275 15.74 15.25 15.99
C PRO A 275 16.72 15.80 14.93
N PRO A 276 16.33 16.80 14.12
CA PRO A 276 17.20 17.39 13.10
C PRO A 276 18.56 17.88 13.64
N SER A 277 18.59 18.41 14.86
CA SER A 277 19.83 18.86 15.53
C SER A 277 20.79 17.72 15.87
N VAL A 278 20.29 16.50 16.14
CA VAL A 278 21.12 15.31 16.34
C VAL A 278 21.65 14.82 14.99
N ALA A 279 20.79 14.78 13.97
CA ALA A 279 21.18 14.41 12.62
C ALA A 279 22.24 15.37 12.04
N GLU A 280 22.12 16.68 12.28
CA GLU A 280 23.11 17.69 11.88
C GLU A 280 24.43 17.55 12.66
N LYS A 281 24.37 17.43 14.00
CA LYS A 281 25.55 17.26 14.88
C LYS A 281 26.42 16.07 14.46
N TYR A 282 25.80 14.92 14.18
CA TYR A 282 26.49 13.67 13.82
C TYR A 282 26.55 13.40 12.31
N LYS A 283 26.09 14.34 11.46
CA LYS A 283 26.06 14.22 9.99
C LYS A 283 25.39 12.91 9.53
N LEU A 284 24.20 12.65 10.06
CA LEU A 284 23.42 11.46 9.79
C LEU A 284 22.63 11.63 8.49
N GLU A 285 23.11 10.97 7.43
CA GLU A 285 22.34 10.77 6.21
C GLU A 285 21.32 9.66 6.49
N LEU A 286 20.05 10.05 6.67
CA LEU A 286 18.93 9.16 6.97
C LEU A 286 17.85 9.27 5.87
N PRO A 287 17.24 8.15 5.44
CA PRO A 287 16.18 8.14 4.44
C PRO A 287 14.89 8.79 4.94
N SER A 288 14.03 9.20 4.01
CA SER A 288 12.69 9.68 4.36
C SER A 288 11.75 8.52 4.66
N PHE A 289 11.22 8.47 5.88
CA PHE A 289 10.21 7.48 6.27
C PHE A 289 8.89 7.72 5.50
N PRO A 290 8.32 6.70 4.83
CA PRO A 290 7.15 6.88 3.97
C PRO A 290 5.89 7.12 4.81
N GLY A 291 5.20 8.25 4.56
CA GLY A 291 3.94 8.59 5.21
C GLY A 291 4.03 8.56 6.74
N THR A 292 3.20 7.73 7.38
CA THR A 292 3.16 7.47 8.83
C THR A 292 3.97 6.26 9.29
N SER A 293 4.73 5.59 8.41
CA SER A 293 5.48 4.38 8.78
C SER A 293 6.52 4.63 9.88
N MET A 294 6.64 3.68 10.82
CA MET A 294 7.67 3.69 11.87
C MET A 294 9.00 3.05 11.43
N CYS A 295 9.01 2.37 10.28
CA CYS A 295 10.20 1.76 9.69
C CYS A 295 10.36 2.18 8.22
N VAL A 296 11.59 2.08 7.70
CA VAL A 296 11.90 2.26 6.28
C VAL A 296 13.02 1.32 5.85
N ARG A 297 12.86 0.69 4.69
CA ARG A 297 13.83 -0.27 4.15
C ARG A 297 15.06 0.45 3.61
N ILE A 298 16.24 0.03 4.05
CA ILE A 298 17.55 0.60 3.66
C ILE A 298 18.49 -0.41 2.98
N GLY A 299 18.23 -1.71 3.16
CA GLY A 299 18.95 -2.76 2.45
C GLY A 299 18.65 -2.75 0.95
N LYS A 300 19.54 -3.35 0.16
CA LYS A 300 19.30 -3.61 -1.27
C LYS A 300 17.94 -4.29 -1.44
N PRO A 301 17.07 -3.84 -2.37
CA PRO A 301 15.80 -4.51 -2.61
C PRO A 301 16.07 -5.97 -3.02
N PRO A 302 15.30 -6.94 -2.51
CA PRO A 302 15.49 -8.34 -2.88
C PRO A 302 15.32 -8.51 -4.38
N LYS A 303 16.16 -9.36 -5.00
CA LYS A 303 15.95 -9.76 -6.40
C LYS A 303 14.62 -10.53 -6.48
N VAL A 304 13.60 -9.89 -7.03
CA VAL A 304 12.27 -10.49 -7.18
C VAL A 304 12.35 -11.61 -8.20
N ASP A 305 12.32 -12.86 -7.74
CA ASP A 305 12.07 -14.01 -8.58
C ASP A 305 10.58 -14.05 -8.94
N ILE A 306 10.26 -13.59 -10.14
CA ILE A 306 8.90 -13.56 -10.69
C ILE A 306 8.30 -14.98 -10.76
N SER A 307 9.11 -16.03 -10.89
CA SER A 307 8.63 -17.43 -10.94
C SER A 307 8.19 -17.98 -9.58
N ALA A 308 8.64 -17.35 -8.49
CA ALA A 308 8.25 -17.62 -7.11
C ALA A 308 7.00 -16.82 -6.67
N MET A 309 6.56 -15.81 -7.42
CA MET A 309 5.36 -15.02 -7.12
C MET A 309 4.08 -15.87 -7.30
N ARG A 310 3.65 -16.53 -6.23
CA ARG A 310 2.53 -17.49 -6.24
C ARG A 310 1.56 -17.22 -5.09
N VAL A 311 0.44 -16.56 -5.42
CA VAL A 311 -0.74 -16.54 -4.55
C VAL A 311 -1.44 -17.91 -4.64
N ASN A 312 -1.80 -18.48 -3.48
CA ASN A 312 -2.69 -19.63 -3.40
C ASN A 312 -4.12 -19.13 -3.22
N TYR A 313 -4.95 -19.29 -4.24
CA TYR A 313 -6.33 -18.82 -4.21
C TYR A 313 -7.21 -19.74 -3.35
N VAL A 314 -8.08 -19.14 -2.55
CA VAL A 314 -9.13 -19.84 -1.78
C VAL A 314 -10.42 -19.07 -2.03
N SER A 315 -11.44 -19.71 -2.60
CA SER A 315 -12.70 -19.07 -3.00
C SER A 315 -13.80 -20.12 -3.13
N PRO A 316 -15.08 -19.71 -3.21
CA PRO A 316 -16.18 -20.62 -3.53
C PRO A 316 -15.99 -21.30 -4.89
N GLU A 317 -16.51 -22.51 -5.04
CA GLU A 317 -16.59 -23.22 -6.33
C GLU A 317 -17.55 -22.49 -7.29
N LEU A 318 -17.30 -22.60 -8.59
CA LEU A 318 -18.19 -22.10 -9.64
C LEU A 318 -18.68 -23.27 -10.49
N LEU A 319 -19.90 -23.75 -10.19
CA LEU A 319 -20.51 -24.92 -10.81
C LEU A 319 -21.63 -24.55 -11.81
N GLU A 320 -21.80 -25.39 -12.82
CA GLU A 320 -22.72 -25.21 -13.96
C GLU A 320 -24.20 -25.10 -13.56
N ASP A 321 -24.57 -25.65 -12.40
CA ASP A 321 -25.93 -25.65 -11.83
C ASP A 321 -26.18 -24.52 -10.80
N GLN A 322 -25.16 -23.71 -10.48
CA GLN A 322 -25.23 -22.60 -9.52
C GLN A 322 -25.22 -21.21 -10.17
N VAL A 323 -25.06 -21.16 -11.49
CA VAL A 323 -24.99 -19.93 -12.28
C VAL A 323 -26.30 -19.63 -13.01
N GLU A 324 -26.54 -18.35 -13.28
CA GLU A 324 -27.71 -17.93 -14.07
C GLU A 324 -27.60 -18.44 -15.52
N SER A 325 -28.72 -18.80 -16.14
CA SER A 325 -28.76 -19.22 -17.55
C SER A 325 -28.49 -18.07 -18.53
N ASP A 326 -28.75 -16.83 -18.12
CA ASP A 326 -28.39 -15.61 -18.83
C ASP A 326 -27.07 -15.05 -18.27
N PRO A 327 -26.00 -14.93 -19.08
CA PRO A 327 -24.73 -14.39 -18.63
C PRO A 327 -24.78 -12.89 -18.28
N VAL A 328 -25.76 -12.12 -18.76
CA VAL A 328 -25.97 -10.73 -18.31
C VAL A 328 -26.45 -10.69 -16.86
N LEU A 329 -27.30 -11.64 -16.47
CA LEU A 329 -27.72 -11.82 -15.07
C LEU A 329 -26.57 -12.37 -14.20
N GLN A 330 -25.80 -13.34 -14.69
CA GLN A 330 -24.62 -13.85 -13.99
C GLN A 330 -23.54 -12.76 -13.82
N PHE A 331 -23.35 -11.88 -14.81
CA PHE A 331 -22.49 -10.70 -14.67
C PHE A 331 -23.05 -9.72 -13.62
N ARG A 332 -24.34 -9.42 -13.65
CA ARG A 332 -24.99 -8.52 -12.67
C ARG A 332 -24.77 -9.02 -11.24
N LYS A 333 -25.03 -10.29 -10.99
CA LYS A 333 -24.81 -11.00 -9.71
C LYS A 333 -23.39 -10.81 -9.19
N TRP A 334 -22.37 -11.13 -9.99
CA TRP A 334 -20.97 -10.93 -9.61
C TRP A 334 -20.56 -9.46 -9.46
N PHE A 335 -21.10 -8.56 -10.29
CA PHE A 335 -20.83 -7.12 -10.23
C PHE A 335 -21.39 -6.51 -8.94
N ASP A 336 -22.62 -6.84 -8.58
CA ASP A 336 -23.29 -6.36 -7.37
C ASP A 336 -22.62 -6.93 -6.11
N GLU A 337 -22.17 -8.20 -6.13
CA GLU A 337 -21.32 -8.77 -5.07
C GLU A 337 -19.99 -8.01 -4.92
N ALA A 338 -19.33 -7.63 -6.03
CA ALA A 338 -18.08 -6.87 -6.00
C ALA A 338 -18.27 -5.42 -5.53
N VAL A 339 -19.41 -4.80 -5.82
CA VAL A 339 -19.80 -3.49 -5.24
C VAL A 339 -20.09 -3.63 -3.74
N ALA A 340 -20.78 -4.68 -3.31
CA ALA A 340 -21.10 -4.93 -1.90
C ALA A 340 -19.85 -5.23 -1.05
N ALA A 341 -18.85 -5.89 -1.62
CA ALA A 341 -17.53 -6.10 -1.02
C ALA A 341 -16.66 -4.81 -0.98
N GLY A 342 -17.12 -3.70 -1.58
CA GLY A 342 -16.46 -2.40 -1.52
C GLY A 342 -15.23 -2.27 -2.42
N LEU A 343 -15.09 -3.11 -3.46
CA LEU A 343 -13.93 -3.08 -4.35
C LEU A 343 -13.77 -1.70 -5.01
N ARG A 344 -12.51 -1.26 -5.11
CA ARG A 344 -12.19 0.02 -5.74
C ARG A 344 -12.40 -0.06 -7.24
N GLU A 345 -13.19 0.87 -7.78
CA GLU A 345 -13.40 1.04 -9.22
C GLU A 345 -13.89 -0.26 -9.91
N THR A 346 -14.82 -1.00 -9.28
CA THR A 346 -15.42 -2.26 -9.76
C THR A 346 -15.87 -2.26 -11.23
N ASN A 347 -16.23 -1.09 -11.76
CA ASN A 347 -16.62 -0.89 -13.16
C ASN A 347 -15.46 -0.60 -14.13
N ALA A 348 -14.21 -0.73 -13.70
CA ALA A 348 -13.04 -0.68 -14.56
C ALA A 348 -12.87 -1.99 -15.34
N MET A 349 -12.62 -1.86 -16.65
CA MET A 349 -12.41 -2.99 -17.55
C MET A 349 -11.29 -2.69 -18.56
N ALA A 350 -10.50 -3.69 -18.91
CA ALA A 350 -9.56 -3.57 -20.02
C ALA A 350 -10.32 -3.72 -21.35
N LEU A 351 -10.36 -2.64 -22.14
CA LEU A 351 -10.87 -2.66 -23.51
C LEU A 351 -9.76 -3.08 -24.47
N SER A 352 -9.90 -4.28 -25.03
CA SER A 352 -8.99 -4.84 -26.02
C SER A 352 -9.59 -4.74 -27.43
N THR A 353 -8.80 -4.23 -28.38
CA THR A 353 -9.22 -3.96 -29.77
C THR A 353 -8.06 -4.23 -30.73
N THR A 354 -8.36 -4.38 -32.03
CA THR A 354 -7.36 -4.58 -33.10
C THR A 354 -7.62 -3.60 -34.25
N SER A 355 -6.57 -3.09 -34.90
CA SER A 355 -6.70 -2.47 -36.23
C SER A 355 -6.83 -3.54 -37.31
N LYS A 356 -7.11 -3.14 -38.56
CA LYS A 356 -7.10 -4.04 -39.74
C LYS A 356 -5.79 -4.84 -39.88
N ASP A 357 -4.68 -4.33 -39.36
CA ASP A 357 -3.36 -4.97 -39.34
C ASP A 357 -3.26 -6.15 -38.34
N ARG A 358 -4.36 -6.49 -37.65
CA ARG A 358 -4.48 -7.55 -36.64
C ARG A 358 -3.56 -7.38 -35.43
N LYS A 359 -3.10 -6.15 -35.16
CA LYS A 359 -2.28 -5.81 -33.99
C LYS A 359 -3.17 -5.48 -32.80
N PRO A 360 -3.21 -6.30 -31.73
CA PRO A 360 -4.02 -6.00 -30.56
C PRO A 360 -3.43 -4.85 -29.75
N SER A 361 -4.30 -4.10 -29.10
CA SER A 361 -3.97 -3.14 -28.05
C SER A 361 -4.97 -3.27 -26.91
N SER A 362 -4.59 -2.88 -25.69
CA SER A 362 -5.47 -2.89 -24.52
C SER A 362 -5.27 -1.61 -23.69
N ARG A 363 -6.33 -1.13 -23.03
CA ARG A 363 -6.25 -0.08 -21.99
C ARG A 363 -7.44 -0.18 -21.05
N MET A 364 -7.30 0.31 -19.82
CA MET A 364 -8.45 0.45 -18.92
C MET A 364 -9.42 1.53 -19.44
N VAL A 365 -10.71 1.23 -19.35
CA VAL A 365 -11.84 2.15 -19.48
C VAL A 365 -12.84 1.86 -18.36
N LEU A 366 -13.85 2.72 -18.19
CA LEU A 366 -14.92 2.50 -17.22
C LEU A 366 -16.22 2.13 -17.93
N LEU A 367 -16.84 1.02 -17.54
CA LEU A 367 -18.22 0.68 -17.86
C LEU A 367 -19.16 1.74 -17.27
N LYS A 368 -20.22 2.10 -18.01
CA LYS A 368 -21.21 3.14 -17.64
C LYS A 368 -22.67 2.70 -17.70
N GLY A 369 -22.95 1.60 -18.37
CA GLY A 369 -24.23 0.92 -18.32
C GLY A 369 -24.10 -0.50 -18.87
N PHE A 370 -24.94 -1.41 -18.41
CA PHE A 370 -25.11 -2.73 -19.01
C PHE A 370 -26.54 -3.24 -18.80
N ASP A 371 -27.07 -3.84 -19.86
CA ASP A 371 -28.43 -4.35 -20.00
C ASP A 371 -28.43 -5.54 -20.99
N GLU A 372 -29.61 -6.03 -21.34
CA GLU A 372 -29.80 -7.06 -22.37
C GLU A 372 -29.33 -6.63 -23.78
N ASN A 373 -29.15 -5.33 -24.03
CA ASN A 373 -28.68 -4.78 -25.30
C ASN A 373 -27.14 -4.72 -25.38
N GLY A 374 -26.44 -4.73 -24.24
CA GLY A 374 -24.99 -4.91 -24.16
C GLY A 374 -24.26 -4.01 -23.16
N PHE A 375 -22.96 -3.85 -23.36
CA PHE A 375 -22.05 -3.19 -22.41
C PHE A 375 -21.59 -1.83 -22.95
N VAL A 376 -21.88 -0.75 -22.23
CA VAL A 376 -21.68 0.64 -22.71
C VAL A 376 -20.51 1.34 -22.00
N TRP A 377 -19.63 1.95 -22.79
CA TRP A 377 -18.55 2.84 -22.32
C TRP A 377 -18.42 4.06 -23.23
N PHE A 378 -17.77 5.12 -22.72
CA PHE A 378 -17.65 6.40 -23.41
C PHE A 378 -16.20 6.80 -23.65
N THR A 379 -15.91 7.33 -24.84
CA THR A 379 -14.54 7.69 -25.22
C THR A 379 -14.50 8.67 -26.40
N ASN A 380 -13.29 9.08 -26.79
CA ASN A 380 -13.08 9.86 -28.00
C ASN A 380 -12.98 8.91 -29.23
N TYR A 381 -13.84 9.13 -30.23
CA TYR A 381 -13.95 8.36 -31.47
C TYR A 381 -12.70 8.43 -32.36
N GLU A 382 -11.86 9.46 -32.22
CA GLU A 382 -10.58 9.64 -32.93
C GLU A 382 -9.39 9.03 -32.16
N SER A 383 -9.59 8.58 -30.91
CA SER A 383 -8.55 7.87 -30.15
C SER A 383 -8.17 6.55 -30.81
N LYS A 384 -7.01 5.97 -30.45
CA LYS A 384 -6.57 4.68 -31.02
C LYS A 384 -7.64 3.59 -30.92
N LYS A 385 -8.45 3.60 -29.86
CA LYS A 385 -9.59 2.69 -29.68
C LYS A 385 -10.77 3.00 -30.59
N GLY A 386 -11.13 4.26 -30.76
CA GLY A 386 -12.20 4.64 -31.69
C GLY A 386 -11.82 4.39 -33.16
N SER A 387 -10.55 4.58 -33.50
CA SER A 387 -9.96 4.20 -34.78
C SER A 387 -9.98 2.68 -35.01
N ASP A 388 -9.47 1.87 -34.07
CA ASP A 388 -9.53 0.40 -34.13
C ASP A 388 -10.98 -0.08 -34.39
N LEU A 389 -11.93 0.40 -33.59
CA LEU A 389 -13.35 0.04 -33.69
C LEU A 389 -14.04 0.51 -34.98
N SER A 390 -13.47 1.49 -35.67
CA SER A 390 -13.96 1.94 -36.99
C SER A 390 -13.42 1.11 -38.15
N GLU A 391 -12.30 0.40 -37.97
CA GLU A 391 -11.75 -0.53 -38.96
C GLU A 391 -12.20 -1.98 -38.72
N ASN A 392 -12.34 -2.37 -37.45
CA ASN A 392 -12.78 -3.68 -37.01
C ASN A 392 -13.75 -3.52 -35.83
N PRO A 393 -15.08 -3.62 -36.05
CA PRO A 393 -16.10 -3.36 -35.03
C PRO A 393 -16.28 -4.55 -34.08
N PHE A 394 -15.18 -5.04 -33.49
CA PHE A 394 -15.15 -6.13 -32.51
C PHE A 394 -14.19 -5.78 -31.37
N ALA A 395 -14.54 -6.18 -30.14
CA ALA A 395 -13.70 -5.98 -28.97
C ALA A 395 -13.81 -7.16 -27.98
N ALA A 396 -12.84 -7.21 -27.08
CA ALA A 396 -12.93 -7.98 -25.83
C ALA A 396 -12.87 -7.01 -24.64
N LEU A 397 -13.77 -7.21 -23.68
CA LEU A 397 -13.77 -6.55 -22.37
C LEU A 397 -13.26 -7.54 -21.34
N LEU A 398 -12.40 -7.09 -20.43
CA LEU A 398 -11.90 -7.90 -19.32
C LEU A 398 -12.08 -7.17 -17.99
N PHE A 399 -12.86 -7.75 -17.09
CA PHE A 399 -12.98 -7.37 -15.69
C PHE A 399 -12.08 -8.30 -14.86
N TYR A 400 -11.31 -7.75 -13.93
CA TYR A 400 -10.51 -8.50 -12.96
C TYR A 400 -10.73 -7.91 -11.58
N TRP A 401 -11.26 -8.72 -10.67
CA TRP A 401 -11.61 -8.36 -9.30
C TRP A 401 -10.69 -9.17 -8.37
N GLU A 402 -9.50 -8.61 -8.15
CA GLU A 402 -8.37 -9.27 -7.46
C GLU A 402 -8.75 -9.81 -6.09
N ASP A 403 -9.36 -8.98 -5.23
CA ASP A 403 -9.76 -9.35 -3.86
C ASP A 403 -10.80 -10.49 -3.80
N MET A 404 -11.51 -10.74 -4.90
CA MET A 404 -12.49 -11.83 -5.03
C MET A 404 -11.95 -13.03 -5.82
N ASN A 405 -10.73 -12.93 -6.33
CA ASN A 405 -10.10 -13.87 -7.26
C ASN A 405 -10.99 -14.16 -8.49
N ARG A 406 -11.68 -13.15 -9.03
CA ARG A 406 -12.62 -13.29 -10.15
C ARG A 406 -12.16 -12.57 -11.39
N GLN A 407 -12.50 -13.15 -12.54
CA GLN A 407 -12.32 -12.51 -13.85
C GLN A 407 -13.54 -12.79 -14.73
N VAL A 408 -13.99 -11.77 -15.47
CA VAL A 408 -15.00 -11.95 -16.53
C VAL A 408 -14.47 -11.39 -17.84
N ARG A 409 -14.43 -12.22 -18.86
CA ARG A 409 -14.15 -11.85 -20.25
C ARG A 409 -15.46 -11.81 -21.04
N ILE A 410 -15.66 -10.76 -21.83
CA ILE A 410 -16.87 -10.55 -22.64
C ILE A 410 -16.43 -10.16 -24.06
N GLU A 411 -16.94 -10.84 -25.08
CA GLU A 411 -16.59 -10.59 -26.48
C GLU A 411 -17.83 -10.44 -27.36
N GLY A 412 -17.68 -9.68 -28.44
CA GLY A 412 -18.73 -9.47 -29.43
C GLY A 412 -18.51 -8.26 -30.34
N PRO A 413 -19.42 -8.05 -31.31
CA PRO A 413 -19.44 -6.85 -32.15
C PRO A 413 -19.73 -5.58 -31.34
N VAL A 414 -19.25 -4.45 -31.85
CA VAL A 414 -19.33 -3.13 -31.21
C VAL A 414 -19.98 -2.11 -32.13
N GLU A 415 -21.01 -1.44 -31.64
CA GLU A 415 -21.69 -0.32 -32.32
C GLU A 415 -21.45 1.00 -31.57
N ARG A 416 -21.65 2.14 -32.25
CA ARG A 416 -21.84 3.42 -31.56
C ARG A 416 -23.27 3.50 -31.04
N ILE A 417 -23.46 4.03 -29.85
CA ILE A 417 -24.81 4.35 -29.36
C ILE A 417 -25.36 5.59 -30.07
N SER A 418 -26.64 5.93 -29.84
CA SER A 418 -27.22 7.11 -30.46
C SER A 418 -26.52 8.41 -30.02
N GLU A 419 -26.62 9.45 -30.85
CA GLU A 419 -26.09 10.78 -30.48
C GLU A 419 -26.86 11.36 -29.29
N GLU A 420 -28.14 11.02 -29.12
CA GLU A 420 -28.98 11.37 -27.97
C GLU A 420 -28.51 10.69 -26.67
N GLU A 421 -28.27 9.37 -26.67
CA GLU A 421 -27.66 8.69 -25.52
C GLU A 421 -26.28 9.30 -25.19
N SER A 422 -25.53 9.69 -26.22
CA SER A 422 -24.23 10.33 -26.07
C SER A 422 -24.30 11.74 -25.47
N GLU A 423 -25.27 12.58 -25.86
CA GLU A 423 -25.48 13.92 -25.29
C GLU A 423 -26.01 13.83 -23.85
N ASN A 424 -26.99 12.95 -23.60
CA ASN A 424 -27.58 12.74 -22.28
C ASN A 424 -26.54 12.31 -21.23
N TYR A 425 -25.67 11.35 -21.58
CA TYR A 425 -24.54 10.98 -20.71
C TYR A 425 -23.40 12.03 -20.72
N TYR A 426 -23.21 12.81 -21.78
CA TYR A 426 -22.23 13.90 -21.76
C TYR A 426 -22.61 14.98 -20.73
N HIS A 427 -23.87 15.42 -20.73
CA HIS A 427 -24.35 16.48 -19.84
C HIS A 427 -24.50 16.05 -18.38
N SER A 428 -24.70 14.76 -18.07
CA SER A 428 -24.74 14.27 -16.68
C SER A 428 -23.37 14.28 -15.99
N ARG A 429 -22.27 14.41 -16.73
CA ARG A 429 -20.90 14.47 -16.18
C ARG A 429 -20.62 15.84 -15.55
N PRO A 430 -19.78 15.94 -14.50
CA PRO A 430 -19.35 17.22 -13.93
C PRO A 430 -18.75 18.16 -14.98
N ARG A 431 -18.96 19.48 -14.87
CA ARG A 431 -18.51 20.48 -15.88
C ARG A 431 -17.02 20.36 -16.26
N GLY A 432 -16.13 20.13 -15.29
CA GLY A 432 -14.70 19.88 -15.57
C GLY A 432 -14.43 18.61 -16.40
N SER A 433 -15.27 17.57 -16.28
CA SER A 433 -15.23 16.40 -17.15
C SER A 433 -15.79 16.67 -18.55
N GLN A 434 -16.78 17.55 -18.69
CA GLN A 434 -17.27 18.03 -19.99
C GLN A 434 -16.14 18.79 -20.71
N ILE A 435 -15.55 19.81 -20.06
CA ILE A 435 -14.40 20.57 -20.58
C ILE A 435 -13.22 19.64 -20.93
N GLY A 436 -12.84 18.73 -20.03
CA GLY A 436 -11.75 17.79 -20.26
C GLY A 436 -11.97 16.86 -21.47
N ALA A 437 -13.20 16.62 -21.89
CA ALA A 437 -13.51 15.86 -23.11
C ALA A 437 -13.38 16.71 -24.40
N ILE A 438 -13.51 18.04 -24.33
CA ILE A 438 -13.19 18.96 -25.44
C ILE A 438 -11.66 19.04 -25.62
N VAL A 439 -10.94 19.31 -24.52
CA VAL A 439 -9.47 19.44 -24.52
C VAL A 439 -8.76 18.15 -24.93
N SER A 440 -9.29 16.98 -24.52
CA SER A 440 -8.63 15.70 -24.76
C SER A 440 -8.84 15.18 -26.19
N LYS A 441 -7.99 15.68 -27.10
CA LYS A 441 -7.63 15.07 -28.40
C LYS A 441 -6.86 13.77 -28.14
N GLN A 442 -7.59 12.77 -27.63
CA GLN A 442 -7.03 11.60 -26.98
C GLN A 442 -6.25 10.72 -27.96
N SER A 443 -5.09 10.22 -27.54
CA SER A 443 -4.11 9.50 -28.37
C SER A 443 -3.35 10.35 -29.41
N SER A 444 -3.62 11.65 -29.55
CA SER A 444 -2.76 12.57 -30.30
C SER A 444 -1.49 12.94 -29.49
N VAL A 445 -0.39 13.20 -30.18
CA VAL A 445 0.82 13.78 -29.58
C VAL A 445 0.60 15.28 -29.34
N VAL A 446 1.03 15.78 -28.18
CA VAL A 446 0.96 17.22 -27.82
C VAL A 446 2.34 17.73 -27.36
N PRO A 447 2.67 19.03 -27.56
CA PRO A 447 3.99 19.58 -27.20
C PRO A 447 4.36 19.50 -25.70
N GLY A 448 3.36 19.43 -24.83
CA GLY A 448 3.55 19.30 -23.39
C GLY A 448 2.25 19.47 -22.62
N ARG A 449 2.30 19.29 -21.29
CA ARG A 449 1.11 19.39 -20.42
C ARG A 449 0.52 20.80 -20.35
N HIS A 450 1.32 21.85 -20.56
CA HIS A 450 0.88 23.24 -20.50
C HIS A 450 -0.28 23.52 -21.46
N VAL A 451 -0.16 23.10 -22.74
CA VAL A 451 -1.21 23.28 -23.76
C VAL A 451 -2.58 22.78 -23.32
N LEU A 452 -2.62 21.66 -22.57
CA LEU A 452 -3.85 21.07 -22.04
C LEU A 452 -4.41 21.86 -20.85
N TYR A 453 -3.58 22.51 -20.04
CA TYR A 453 -4.03 23.42 -18.99
C TYR A 453 -4.49 24.76 -19.57
N ASP A 454 -3.79 25.30 -20.57
CA ASP A 454 -4.12 26.55 -21.23
C ASP A 454 -5.51 26.46 -21.90
N GLU A 455 -5.74 25.42 -22.73
CA GLU A 455 -7.04 25.15 -23.38
C GLU A 455 -8.14 24.84 -22.35
N TYR A 456 -7.82 24.17 -21.22
CA TYR A 456 -8.76 23.91 -20.14
C TYR A 456 -9.16 25.19 -19.38
N GLU A 457 -8.21 26.09 -19.09
CA GLU A 457 -8.48 27.36 -18.44
C GLU A 457 -9.29 28.30 -19.33
N GLU A 458 -8.97 28.39 -20.62
CA GLU A 458 -9.74 29.18 -21.59
C GLU A 458 -11.20 28.71 -21.66
N LEU A 459 -11.43 27.40 -21.77
CA LEU A 459 -12.79 26.84 -21.79
C LEU A 459 -13.49 26.99 -20.42
N THR A 460 -12.77 26.89 -19.30
CA THR A 460 -13.34 27.14 -17.96
C THR A 460 -13.78 28.59 -17.79
N LYS A 461 -12.99 29.55 -18.31
CA LYS A 461 -13.35 30.98 -18.32
C LYS A 461 -14.52 31.24 -19.27
N LYS A 462 -14.51 30.65 -20.47
CA LYS A 462 -15.58 30.77 -21.49
C LYS A 462 -16.94 30.28 -20.97
N TYR A 463 -16.97 29.16 -20.26
CA TYR A 463 -18.19 28.55 -19.71
C TYR A 463 -18.38 28.83 -18.21
N SER A 464 -17.87 29.97 -17.72
CA SER A 464 -17.97 30.38 -16.30
C SER A 464 -19.34 30.99 -15.93
N ASP A 465 -20.09 31.45 -16.93
CA ASP A 465 -21.47 31.98 -16.82
C ASP A 465 -22.53 30.90 -16.51
N GLY A 466 -22.15 29.62 -16.49
CA GLY A 466 -23.05 28.48 -16.29
C GLY A 466 -23.69 27.95 -17.57
N SER A 467 -23.41 28.54 -18.75
CA SER A 467 -23.96 28.13 -20.04
C SER A 467 -23.71 26.65 -20.37
N VAL A 468 -24.53 26.08 -21.25
CA VAL A 468 -24.42 24.66 -21.64
C VAL A 468 -23.15 24.46 -22.45
N ILE A 469 -22.32 23.50 -22.00
CA ILE A 469 -21.13 23.07 -22.71
C ILE A 469 -21.58 22.00 -23.73
N PRO A 470 -21.38 22.18 -25.04
CA PRO A 470 -21.81 21.21 -26.04
C PRO A 470 -20.89 19.97 -26.05
N LYS A 471 -21.43 18.79 -26.40
CA LYS A 471 -20.61 17.59 -26.64
C LYS A 471 -19.71 17.75 -27.86
N PRO A 472 -18.44 17.30 -27.81
CA PRO A 472 -17.60 17.17 -29.00
C PRO A 472 -18.18 16.15 -29.99
N LYS A 473 -18.12 16.44 -31.31
CA LYS A 473 -18.52 15.48 -32.36
C LYS A 473 -17.65 14.22 -32.39
N ASN A 474 -16.41 14.34 -31.92
CA ASN A 474 -15.47 13.22 -31.77
C ASN A 474 -15.61 12.51 -30.40
N TRP A 475 -16.67 12.73 -29.63
CA TRP A 475 -16.87 12.09 -28.33
C TRP A 475 -18.29 11.49 -28.20
N GLY A 476 -18.37 10.30 -27.64
CA GLY A 476 -19.64 9.61 -27.37
C GLY A 476 -19.45 8.18 -26.89
N GLY A 477 -20.52 7.39 -26.98
CA GLY A 477 -20.55 6.02 -26.46
C GLY A 477 -20.40 4.93 -27.51
N PHE A 478 -19.84 3.80 -27.07
CA PHE A 478 -19.88 2.52 -27.77
C PHE A 478 -20.63 1.50 -26.92
N ARG A 479 -21.32 0.56 -27.58
CA ARG A 479 -21.99 -0.60 -26.97
C ARG A 479 -21.41 -1.87 -27.58
N LEU A 480 -20.88 -2.78 -26.76
CA LEU A 480 -20.56 -4.15 -27.17
C LEU A 480 -21.79 -5.03 -26.98
N LYS A 481 -22.25 -5.66 -28.06
CA LYS A 481 -23.30 -6.68 -28.05
C LYS A 481 -22.64 -8.04 -27.85
N PRO A 482 -22.78 -8.70 -26.68
CA PRO A 482 -22.00 -9.90 -26.39
C PRO A 482 -22.49 -11.10 -27.22
N ASN A 483 -21.54 -11.89 -27.73
CA ASN A 483 -21.80 -13.22 -28.28
C ASN A 483 -21.03 -14.34 -27.54
N LEU A 484 -20.11 -13.96 -26.65
CA LEU A 484 -19.38 -14.85 -25.76
C LEU A 484 -19.15 -14.17 -24.40
N PHE A 485 -19.32 -14.94 -23.32
CA PHE A 485 -18.80 -14.63 -21.99
C PHE A 485 -17.91 -15.77 -21.50
N GLU A 486 -16.96 -15.46 -20.62
CA GLU A 486 -16.20 -16.44 -19.86
C GLU A 486 -16.04 -15.93 -18.43
N PHE A 487 -16.58 -16.70 -17.47
CA PHE A 487 -16.46 -16.47 -16.03
C PHE A 487 -15.36 -17.37 -15.48
N TRP A 488 -14.40 -16.79 -14.78
CA TRP A 488 -13.25 -17.47 -14.19
C TRP A 488 -13.19 -17.18 -12.68
N GLN A 489 -12.97 -18.22 -11.88
CA GLN A 489 -12.86 -18.14 -10.43
C GLN A 489 -11.54 -18.79 -9.97
N GLY A 490 -10.79 -18.06 -9.14
CA GLY A 490 -9.53 -18.49 -8.56
C GLY A 490 -9.71 -19.70 -7.64
N GLN A 491 -8.86 -20.73 -7.80
CA GLN A 491 -8.90 -21.96 -6.99
C GLN A 491 -7.49 -22.42 -6.57
N PRO A 492 -7.38 -23.26 -5.52
CA PRO A 492 -6.12 -23.85 -5.10
C PRO A 492 -5.41 -24.60 -6.24
N SER A 493 -4.09 -24.70 -6.15
CA SER A 493 -3.26 -25.49 -7.09
C SER A 493 -3.40 -25.13 -8.58
N ARG A 494 -4.00 -23.98 -8.92
CA ARG A 494 -4.34 -23.51 -10.28
C ARG A 494 -5.41 -24.34 -11.02
N LEU A 495 -6.20 -25.16 -10.31
CA LEU A 495 -7.35 -25.87 -10.89
C LEU A 495 -8.58 -24.96 -10.94
N HIS A 496 -8.46 -23.88 -11.72
CA HIS A 496 -9.45 -22.81 -11.84
C HIS A 496 -10.77 -23.26 -12.46
N ASP A 497 -11.88 -22.80 -11.88
CA ASP A 497 -13.19 -22.92 -12.53
C ASP A 497 -13.30 -21.94 -13.68
N ARG A 498 -13.78 -22.41 -14.83
CA ARG A 498 -13.98 -21.62 -16.06
C ARG A 498 -15.27 -22.02 -16.74
N LEU A 499 -16.28 -21.16 -16.71
CA LEU A 499 -17.55 -21.37 -17.40
C LEU A 499 -17.70 -20.38 -18.56
N GLN A 500 -17.76 -20.90 -19.78
CA GLN A 500 -18.00 -20.13 -21.00
C GLN A 500 -19.48 -20.19 -21.38
N TYR A 501 -20.05 -19.03 -21.72
CA TYR A 501 -21.34 -18.90 -22.36
C TYR A 501 -21.13 -18.52 -23.82
N SER A 502 -21.82 -19.21 -24.74
CA SER A 502 -21.81 -18.89 -26.17
C SER A 502 -23.19 -19.07 -26.77
N LEU A 503 -23.56 -18.20 -27.72
CA LEU A 503 -24.74 -18.42 -28.57
C LEU A 503 -24.48 -19.56 -29.57
N GLN A 504 -25.53 -20.27 -29.98
CA GLN A 504 -25.48 -21.30 -31.02
C GLN A 504 -26.04 -20.76 -32.34
N GLU A 505 -25.47 -21.14 -33.48
CA GLU A 505 -26.01 -20.76 -34.79
C GLU A 505 -27.49 -21.17 -34.92
N GLY A 506 -28.36 -20.19 -35.21
CA GLY A 506 -29.81 -20.40 -35.35
C GLY A 506 -30.61 -20.49 -34.04
N ASN A 507 -29.99 -20.38 -32.86
CA ASN A 507 -30.67 -20.51 -31.57
C ASN A 507 -30.30 -19.34 -30.62
N PRO A 508 -31.28 -18.54 -30.14
CA PRO A 508 -31.00 -17.42 -29.24
C PRO A 508 -30.63 -17.83 -27.80
N ALA A 509 -30.73 -19.12 -27.44
CA ALA A 509 -30.34 -19.58 -26.12
C ALA A 509 -28.80 -19.65 -25.95
N TRP A 510 -28.32 -19.19 -24.79
CA TRP A 510 -26.94 -19.37 -24.37
C TRP A 510 -26.65 -20.82 -23.98
N ILE A 511 -25.50 -21.35 -24.43
CA ILE A 511 -24.98 -22.65 -23.99
C ILE A 511 -23.80 -22.42 -23.05
N ILE A 512 -23.90 -22.97 -21.85
CA ILE A 512 -22.83 -23.02 -20.84
C ILE A 512 -21.92 -24.22 -21.13
N ARG A 513 -20.60 -24.02 -21.07
CA ARG A 513 -19.59 -25.10 -21.12
C ARG A 513 -18.46 -24.81 -20.15
N ARG A 514 -18.03 -25.83 -19.40
CA ARG A 514 -16.78 -25.77 -18.63
C ARG A 514 -15.56 -25.86 -19.56
N LEU A 515 -14.57 -25.02 -19.30
CA LEU A 515 -13.25 -25.07 -19.93
C LEU A 515 -12.24 -25.69 -18.95
N ALA A 516 -11.16 -26.26 -19.48
CA ALA A 516 -10.00 -26.59 -18.67
C ALA A 516 -9.29 -25.31 -18.21
N PRO A 517 -8.69 -25.28 -16.99
CA PRO A 517 -7.96 -24.13 -16.45
C PRO A 517 -6.82 -23.64 -17.34
#